data_AF-A0A373A5U2-F1
#
_entry.id   AF-A0A373A5U2-F1
#
_cell.length_a   1.000
_cell.length_b   1.000
_cell.length_c   1.000
_cell.angle_alpha   90.00
_cell.angle_beta   90.00
_cell.angle_gamma   90.00
#
_symmetry.space_group_name_H-M   'P 1'
#
loop_
_entity.id
_entity.type
_entity.pdbx_description
1 polymer ?
#
loop_
_entity_poly.entity_id
_entity_poly.type
_entity_poly.pdbx_seq_one_letter_code
_entity_poly.pdbx_strand_id
1 'polypeptide(L)'
;MCGLVLDTAPRLFAVVQVCGNDADGWVAAWGLADSDGRAHVIAIDGRTRMTLPSPERAVRHFSGRTGITARLIWLSPPKAATVSRAAAA
;
A
#
# COMPACT_ATOMS: atom_id res chain seq x y z
N MET A 1 -20.50 9.34 11.21
CA MET A 1 -19.41 9.63 10.26
C MET A 1 -18.21 8.72 10.47
N CYS A 2 -17.59 8.68 11.67
CA CYS A 2 -16.41 7.82 11.89
C CYS A 2 -16.66 6.31 11.72
N GLY A 3 -17.82 5.79 12.16
CA GLY A 3 -18.17 4.38 11.97
C GLY A 3 -18.20 3.98 10.48
N LEU A 4 -18.90 4.77 9.66
CA LEU A 4 -18.95 4.55 8.21
C LEU A 4 -17.55 4.59 7.57
N VAL A 5 -16.68 5.51 7.99
CA VAL A 5 -15.29 5.58 7.48
C VAL A 5 -14.51 4.32 7.81
N LEU A 6 -14.70 3.75 9.01
CA LEU A 6 -14.04 2.50 9.42
C LEU A 6 -14.61 1.30 8.67
N ASP A 7 -15.93 1.25 8.48
CA ASP A 7 -16.62 0.16 7.77
C ASP A 7 -16.27 0.13 6.28
N THR A 8 -16.04 1.30 5.67
CA THR A 8 -15.65 1.43 4.26
C THR A 8 -14.15 1.66 4.07
N ALA A 9 -13.33 1.52 5.12
CA ALA A 9 -11.91 1.80 5.04
C ALA A 9 -11.22 0.78 4.11
N PRO A 10 -10.53 1.22 3.04
CA PRO A 10 -9.73 0.32 2.23
C PRO A 10 -8.58 -0.26 3.06
N ARG A 11 -8.18 -1.50 2.74
CA ARG A 11 -7.08 -2.14 3.44
C ARG A 11 -5.75 -1.67 2.86
N LEU A 12 -4.92 -1.05 3.71
CA LEU A 12 -3.60 -0.57 3.31
C LEU A 12 -2.57 -1.71 3.32
N PHE A 13 -1.68 -1.71 2.35
CA PHE A 13 -0.52 -2.58 2.28
C PHE A 13 0.71 -1.82 1.79
N ALA A 14 1.88 -2.36 2.10
CA ALA A 14 3.16 -1.90 1.58
C ALA A 14 3.77 -2.97 0.68
N VAL A 15 4.45 -2.53 -0.37
CA VAL A 15 5.34 -3.38 -1.16
C VAL A 15 6.76 -3.06 -0.73
N VAL A 16 7.42 -4.05 -0.14
CA VAL A 16 8.81 -3.94 0.34
C VAL A 16 9.71 -4.65 -0.65
N GLN A 17 10.73 -3.95 -1.15
CA GLN A 17 11.82 -4.55 -1.90
C GLN A 17 12.95 -4.91 -0.95
N VAL A 18 13.51 -6.11 -1.12
CA VAL A 18 14.66 -6.62 -0.37
C VAL A 18 15.75 -6.96 -1.36
N CYS A 19 16.93 -6.35 -1.18
CA CYS A 19 18.10 -6.61 -2.00
C CYS A 19 19.00 -7.66 -1.33
N GLY A 20 19.34 -8.73 -2.07
CA GLY A 20 20.20 -9.81 -1.55
C GLY A 20 19.52 -10.71 -0.51
N ASN A 21 20.33 -11.50 0.22
CA ASN A 21 19.88 -12.48 1.22
C ASN A 21 19.53 -11.81 2.57
N ASP A 22 18.62 -10.82 2.53
CA ASP A 22 18.03 -10.13 3.70
C ASP A 22 18.84 -8.97 4.34
N ALA A 23 19.76 -8.31 3.62
CA ALA A 23 20.60 -7.28 4.23
C ALA A 23 19.92 -5.91 4.40
N ASP A 24 19.12 -5.44 3.42
CA ASP A 24 18.40 -4.15 3.53
C ASP A 24 17.10 -4.19 2.73
N GLY A 25 15.99 -3.90 3.40
CA GLY A 25 14.66 -3.79 2.80
C GLY A 25 14.13 -2.37 2.89
N TRP A 26 13.53 -1.87 1.80
CA TRP A 26 12.86 -0.56 1.78
C TRP A 26 11.45 -0.67 1.23
N VAL A 27 10.58 0.24 1.67
CA VAL A 27 9.25 0.38 1.10
C VAL A 27 9.40 0.96 -0.30
N ALA A 28 9.03 0.19 -1.32
CA ALA A 28 9.04 0.65 -2.71
C ALA A 28 7.74 1.34 -3.09
N ALA A 29 6.62 0.89 -2.51
CA ALA A 29 5.30 1.44 -2.80
C ALA A 29 4.32 1.22 -1.64
N TRP A 30 3.30 2.06 -1.60
CA TRP A 30 2.10 1.87 -0.78
C TRP A 30 0.93 1.51 -1.68
N GLY A 31 0.03 0.66 -1.19
CA GLY A 31 -1.16 0.27 -1.92
C GLY A 31 -2.39 0.20 -1.05
N LEU A 32 -3.53 0.52 -1.64
CA LEU A 32 -4.85 0.44 -1.04
C LEU A 32 -5.63 -0.66 -1.77
N ALA A 33 -6.14 -1.64 -1.04
CA ALA A 33 -7.09 -2.59 -1.57
C ALA A 33 -8.52 -2.14 -1.24
N ASP A 34 -9.33 -1.99 -2.27
CA ASP A 34 -10.74 -1.67 -2.11
C ASP A 34 -11.55 -2.92 -1.72
N SER A 35 -12.84 -2.71 -1.41
CA SER A 35 -13.78 -3.78 -1.10
C SER A 35 -14.00 -4.76 -2.27
N ASP A 36 -13.73 -4.32 -3.50
CA ASP A 36 -13.94 -5.08 -4.73
C ASP A 36 -12.70 -5.93 -5.10
N GLY A 37 -11.65 -5.87 -4.28
CA GLY A 37 -10.41 -6.62 -4.45
C GLY A 37 -9.38 -5.98 -5.38
N ARG A 38 -9.67 -4.79 -5.94
CA ARG A 38 -8.71 -4.04 -6.75
C ARG A 38 -7.70 -3.34 -5.85
N ALA A 39 -6.51 -3.15 -6.38
CA ALA A 39 -5.41 -2.52 -5.69
C ALA A 39 -4.97 -1.25 -6.40
N HIS A 40 -4.94 -0.14 -5.67
CA HIS A 40 -4.38 1.13 -6.12
C HIS A 40 -3.01 1.31 -5.48
N VAL A 41 -1.95 1.36 -6.28
CA VAL A 41 -0.57 1.36 -5.80
C VAL A 41 0.14 2.63 -6.25
N ILE A 42 0.86 3.25 -5.31
CA ILE A 42 1.64 4.47 -5.51
C ILE A 42 3.06 4.17 -5.03
N ALA A 43 4.04 4.28 -5.93
CA ALA A 43 5.45 4.16 -5.57
C ALA A 43 5.87 5.34 -4.67
N ILE A 44 6.84 5.10 -3.79
CA ILE A 44 7.38 6.13 -2.89
C ILE A 44 7.99 7.31 -3.65
N ASP A 45 8.54 7.05 -4.84
CA ASP A 45 9.05 8.10 -5.73
C ASP A 45 7.94 9.04 -6.27
N GLY A 46 6.67 8.70 -6.06
CA GLY A 46 5.49 9.43 -6.52
C GLY A 46 5.27 9.40 -8.03
N ARG A 47 6.20 8.83 -8.80
CA ARG A 47 6.19 8.81 -10.27
C ARG A 47 5.30 7.70 -10.80
N THR A 48 5.25 6.58 -10.08
CA THR A 48 4.47 5.42 -10.51
C THR A 48 3.17 5.34 -9.73
N ARG A 49 2.05 5.41 -10.45
CA ARG A 49 0.71 5.14 -9.93
C ARG A 49 0.04 4.13 -10.83
N MET A 50 -0.55 3.10 -10.24
CA MET A 50 -1.24 2.06 -11.01
C MET A 50 -2.46 1.52 -10.28
N THR A 51 -3.43 1.09 -11.07
CA THR A 51 -4.56 0.30 -10.60
C THR A 51 -4.39 -1.11 -11.12
N LEU A 52 -4.43 -2.08 -10.22
CA LEU A 52 -4.23 -3.50 -10.50
C LEU A 52 -5.48 -4.27 -10.10
N PRO A 53 -5.80 -5.36 -10.82
CA PRO A 53 -6.94 -6.21 -10.49
C PRO A 53 -6.74 -7.00 -9.19
N SER A 54 -5.50 -7.10 -8.69
CA SER A 54 -5.22 -7.72 -7.39
C SER A 54 -3.91 -7.16 -6.79
N PRO A 55 -3.78 -7.13 -5.46
CA PRO A 55 -2.60 -6.62 -4.78
C PRO A 55 -1.33 -7.46 -5.04
N GLU A 56 -1.46 -8.76 -5.31
CA GLU A 56 -0.34 -9.66 -5.61
C GLU A 56 0.38 -9.28 -6.90
N ARG A 57 -0.33 -8.65 -7.85
CA ARG A 57 0.30 -8.16 -9.09
C ARG A 57 1.28 -7.03 -8.84
N ALA A 58 1.13 -6.30 -7.73
CA ALA A 58 2.07 -5.25 -7.34
C ALA A 58 3.45 -5.86 -7.08
N VAL A 59 3.50 -6.98 -6.35
CA VAL A 59 4.76 -7.69 -6.06
C VAL A 59 5.51 -8.04 -7.33
N ARG A 60 4.81 -8.61 -8.32
CA ARG A 60 5.41 -8.99 -9.61
C ARG A 60 6.00 -7.79 -10.36
N HIS A 61 5.35 -6.63 -10.26
CA HIS A 61 5.84 -5.41 -10.89
C HIS A 61 7.14 -4.92 -10.23
N PHE A 62 7.23 -5.01 -8.90
CA PHE A 62 8.38 -4.53 -8.14
C PHE A 62 9.51 -5.56 -7.97
N SER A 63 9.29 -6.84 -8.33
CA SER A 63 10.30 -7.91 -8.28
C SER A 63 11.06 -8.13 -9.61
N GLY A 64 10.95 -7.22 -10.58
CA GLY A 64 11.45 -7.42 -11.96
C GLY A 64 12.97 -7.30 -12.14
N ARG A 65 13.74 -7.00 -11.09
CA ARG A 65 15.21 -6.79 -11.16
C ARG A 65 15.96 -7.97 -10.56
N THR A 66 17.02 -8.41 -11.25
CA THR A 66 17.90 -9.50 -10.78
C THR A 66 18.49 -9.16 -9.40
N GLY A 67 18.26 -10.02 -8.41
CA GLY A 67 18.74 -9.83 -7.03
C GLY A 67 17.82 -9.03 -6.10
N ILE A 68 16.66 -8.57 -6.60
CA ILE A 68 15.64 -7.89 -5.80
C ILE A 68 14.41 -8.78 -5.66
N THR A 69 14.03 -9.09 -4.42
CA THR A 69 12.75 -9.74 -4.13
C THR A 69 11.76 -8.69 -3.64
N ALA A 70 10.49 -8.82 -3.99
CA ALA A 70 9.44 -7.97 -3.45
C ALA A 70 8.52 -8.80 -2.55
N ARG A 71 8.06 -8.21 -1.45
CA ARG A 71 7.09 -8.80 -0.53
C ARG A 71 5.93 -7.84 -0.31
N LEU A 72 4.74 -8.39 -0.16
CA LEU A 72 3.54 -7.63 0.18
C LEU A 72 3.27 -7.76 1.67
N ILE A 73 3.17 -6.63 2.36
CA ILE A 73 2.93 -6.55 3.80
C ILE A 73 1.61 -5.82 4.03
N TRP A 74 0.62 -6.52 4.58
CA TRP A 74 -0.67 -5.93 4.94
C TRP A 74 -0.58 -5.19 6.27
N LEU A 75 -1.12 -3.98 6.33
CA LEU A 75 -1.29 -3.28 7.60
C LEU A 75 -2.56 -3.77 8.29
N SER A 76 -2.57 -3.61 9.61
CA SER A 76 -3.78 -3.85 10.40
C SER A 76 -4.87 -2.86 9.98
N PRO A 77 -6.14 -3.28 9.95
CA PRO A 77 -7.25 -2.37 9.70
C PRO A 77 -7.21 -1.16 10.65
N PRO A 78 -7.59 0.04 10.17
CA PRO A 78 -7.68 1.21 11.02
C PRO A 78 -8.68 0.95 12.15
N LYS A 79 -8.30 1.30 13.38
CA LYS A 79 -9.14 1.12 14.58
C LYS A 79 -9.78 2.40 15.07
N ALA A 80 -9.36 3.54 14.52
CA ALA A 80 -9.83 4.86 14.93
C ALA A 80 -9.87 5.79 13.73
N ALA A 81 -10.87 6.66 13.71
CA ALA A 81 -11.00 7.74 12.75
C ALA A 81 -11.34 9.03 13.50
N THR A 82 -10.61 10.10 13.22
CA THR A 82 -10.80 11.40 13.85
C THR A 82 -11.17 12.41 12.77
N VAL A 83 -12.24 13.18 13.00
CA VAL A 83 -12.57 14.31 12.14
C VAL A 83 -11.63 15.46 12.48
N SER A 84 -10.77 15.84 11.54
CA SER A 84 -9.96 17.04 11.69
C SER A 84 -10.84 18.27 11.43
N ARG A 85 -10.83 19.24 12.34
CA ARG A 85 -11.38 20.57 12.08
C ARG A 85 -10.26 21.39 11.45
N ALA A 86 -10.37 21.68 10.15
CA ALA A 86 -9.49 22.67 9.54
C ALA A 86 -9.70 23.99 10.30
N ALA A 87 -8.62 24.54 10.88
CA ALA A 87 -8.66 25.89 11.40
C ALA A 87 -8.91 26.82 10.19
N ALA A 88 -9.98 27.59 10.23
CA ALA A 88 -10.18 28.69 9.29
C ALA A 88 -9.00 29.65 9.49
N ALA A 89 -8.19 29.82 8.44
CA ALA A 89 -7.12 30.80 8.38
C ALA A 89 -7.71 32.21 8.20
#